data_AF-A0A968I8L9-F1
#
_entry.id   AF-A0A968I8L9-F1
#
_cell.length_a   1.000
_cell.length_b   1.000
_cell.length_c   1.000
_cell.angle_alpha   90.00
_cell.angle_beta   90.00
_cell.angle_gamma   90.00
#
_symmetry.space_group_name_H-M   'P 1'
#
loop_
_entity.id
_entity.type
_entity.pdbx_description
1 polymer ?
#
loop_
_entity_poly.entity_id
_entity_poly.type
_entity_poly.pdbx_seq_one_letter_code
_entity_poly.pdbx_strand_id
1 'polypeptide(L)'
;MTRAVQTALEVGRGTGLTPQVWQDWHESGGIWLEEGGVRVGREGKNRVYFQQHFPNVGLPETYSETGWWSRAYETDEELFPRAQRVWSELMMRHGETKDRVAVVSHGHFYAFVMAVALGMPNLEGVFFILNNTGVTRLDVKETAHGTTNIVYANRLVHLENTLVT
;
A
#
# COMPACT_ATOMS: atom_id res chain seq x y z
N MET A 1 1.84 8.18 1.57
CA MET A 1 2.99 8.77 2.29
C MET A 1 4.09 9.15 1.31
N THR A 2 4.92 10.17 1.59
CA THR A 2 5.95 10.69 0.64
C THR A 2 6.91 9.61 0.14
N ARG A 3 7.41 8.74 1.02
CA ARG A 3 8.30 7.63 0.65
C ARG A 3 7.70 6.68 -0.39
N ALA A 4 6.41 6.35 -0.27
CA ALA A 4 5.73 5.50 -1.26
C ALA A 4 5.52 6.26 -2.59
N VAL A 5 5.22 7.55 -2.53
CA VAL A 5 5.10 8.39 -3.74
C VAL A 5 6.43 8.51 -4.48
N GLN A 6 7.54 8.71 -3.77
CA GLN A 6 8.88 8.75 -4.35
C GLN A 6 9.21 7.43 -5.07
N THR A 7 9.00 6.29 -4.43
CA THR A 7 9.20 4.98 -5.07
C THR A 7 8.27 4.78 -6.27
N ALA A 8 6.99 5.16 -6.14
CA ALA A 8 6.03 5.03 -7.23
C ALA A 8 6.40 5.89 -8.45
N LEU A 9 7.00 7.07 -8.24
CA LEU A 9 7.50 7.92 -9.33
C LEU A 9 8.65 7.26 -10.09
N GLU A 10 9.57 6.57 -9.41
CA GLU A 10 10.63 5.80 -10.10
C GLU A 10 10.04 4.62 -10.89
N VAL A 11 9.06 3.91 -10.33
CA VAL A 11 8.32 2.87 -11.07
C VAL A 11 7.60 3.46 -12.28
N GLY A 12 6.98 4.64 -12.13
CA GLY A 12 6.32 5.37 -13.21
C GLY A 12 7.28 5.74 -14.34
N ARG A 13 8.49 6.23 -14.01
CA ARG A 13 9.55 6.50 -14.99
C ARG A 13 9.96 5.23 -15.77
N GLY A 14 10.11 4.10 -15.08
CA GLY A 14 10.47 2.83 -15.71
C GLY A 14 9.38 2.20 -16.57
N THR A 15 8.11 2.52 -16.31
CA THR A 15 6.95 1.91 -16.99
C THR A 15 6.25 2.85 -17.97
N GLY A 16 6.53 4.15 -17.91
CA GLY A 16 5.79 5.19 -18.64
C GLY A 16 4.41 5.49 -18.06
N LEU A 17 4.05 4.94 -16.89
CA LEU A 17 2.76 5.15 -16.25
C LEU A 17 2.82 6.30 -15.22
N THR A 18 1.75 7.08 -15.14
CA THR A 18 1.58 8.12 -14.12
C THR A 18 1.00 7.52 -12.83
N PRO A 19 1.74 7.51 -11.71
CA PRO A 19 1.23 6.94 -10.46
C PRO A 19 0.02 7.72 -9.94
N GLN A 20 -0.97 6.98 -9.44
CA GLN A 20 -2.18 7.55 -8.83
C GLN A 20 -2.14 7.34 -7.32
N VAL A 21 -2.42 8.39 -6.55
CA VAL A 21 -2.53 8.28 -5.10
C VAL A 21 -3.86 7.64 -4.74
N TRP A 22 -3.79 6.59 -3.93
CA TRP A 22 -4.94 5.98 -3.30
C TRP A 22 -4.68 5.94 -1.79
N GLN A 23 -5.40 6.78 -1.04
CA GLN A 23 -5.09 7.06 0.36
C GLN A 23 -5.05 5.80 1.22
N ASP A 24 -6.02 4.89 1.05
CA ASP A 24 -6.16 3.66 1.83
C ASP A 24 -5.00 2.65 1.69
N TRP A 25 -3.99 2.92 0.86
CA TRP A 25 -2.74 2.15 0.79
C TRP A 25 -1.63 2.65 1.71
N HIS A 26 -1.96 3.55 2.65
CA HIS A 26 -1.02 4.06 3.64
C HIS A 26 -0.58 2.99 4.66
N GLU A 27 0.55 3.24 5.33
CA GLU A 27 1.05 2.38 6.40
C GLU A 27 0.09 2.34 7.58
N SER A 28 0.04 1.20 8.26
CA SER A 28 -0.72 1.01 9.49
C SER A 28 -0.49 2.14 10.49
N GLY A 29 -1.55 2.61 11.13
CA GLY A 29 -1.49 3.71 12.10
C GLY A 29 -1.66 5.10 11.48
N GLY A 30 -1.54 5.24 10.15
CA GLY A 30 -1.61 6.53 9.47
C GLY A 30 -0.43 7.43 9.80
N ILE A 31 -0.70 8.70 10.14
CA ILE A 31 0.33 9.65 10.59
C ILE A 31 0.13 9.91 12.07
N TRP A 32 1.17 9.67 12.88
CA TRP A 32 1.09 9.74 14.33
C TRP A 32 2.45 10.03 14.97
N LEU A 33 2.43 10.45 16.23
CA LEU A 33 3.60 10.57 17.11
C LEU A 33 3.29 9.92 18.47
N GLU A 34 4.31 9.42 19.14
CA GLU A 34 4.18 8.93 20.52
C GLU A 34 4.28 10.09 21.51
N GLU A 35 3.29 10.22 22.39
CA GLU A 35 3.26 11.21 23.46
C GLU A 35 2.88 10.51 24.76
N GLY A 36 3.83 10.43 25.70
CA GLY A 36 3.59 9.77 27.00
C GLY A 36 3.20 8.30 26.90
N GLY A 37 3.70 7.58 25.88
CA GLY A 37 3.35 6.17 25.63
C GLY A 37 2.03 5.97 24.86
N VAL A 38 1.37 7.06 24.44
CA VAL A 38 0.13 7.00 23.65
C VAL A 38 0.44 7.42 22.21
N ARG A 39 -0.08 6.67 21.23
CA ARG A 39 0.03 7.03 19.81
C ARG A 39 -1.06 8.04 19.45
N VAL A 40 -0.66 9.26 19.12
CA VAL A 40 -1.59 10.36 18.82
C VAL A 40 -1.53 10.68 17.33
N GLY A 41 -2.70 10.69 16.68
CA GLY A 41 -2.84 11.04 15.26
C GLY A 41 -2.32 12.45 14.96
N ARG A 42 -1.71 12.62 13.79
CA ARG A 42 -1.12 13.88 13.31
C ARG A 42 -1.52 14.11 11.86
N GLU A 43 -1.54 15.36 11.46
CA GLU A 43 -1.94 15.69 10.10
C GLU A 43 -0.93 15.18 9.06
N GLY A 44 -1.46 14.52 8.04
CA GLY A 44 -0.73 14.20 6.83
C GLY A 44 -0.51 15.44 5.98
N LYS A 45 0.43 15.37 5.04
CA LYS A 45 0.65 16.43 4.06
C LYS A 45 -0.62 16.66 3.22
N ASN A 46 -0.91 17.90 2.85
CA ASN A 46 -2.10 18.24 2.09
C ASN A 46 -1.89 18.23 0.58
N ARG A 47 -2.97 18.49 -0.17
CA ARG A 47 -2.97 18.61 -1.63
C ARG A 47 -1.88 19.57 -2.14
N VAL A 48 -1.82 20.79 -1.59
CA VAL A 48 -0.86 21.83 -2.02
C VAL A 48 0.57 21.32 -1.91
N TYR A 49 0.92 20.69 -0.79
CA TYR A 49 2.23 20.08 -0.62
C TYR A 49 2.54 19.05 -1.71
N PHE A 50 1.62 18.12 -1.99
CA PHE A 50 1.84 17.10 -3.01
C PHE A 50 1.92 17.66 -4.43
N GLN A 51 1.11 18.65 -4.78
CA GLN A 51 1.17 19.31 -6.09
C GLN A 51 2.50 20.06 -6.30
N GLN A 52 3.03 20.69 -5.24
CA GLN A 52 4.31 21.40 -5.31
C GLN A 52 5.51 20.45 -5.38
N HIS A 53 5.50 19.36 -4.61
CA HIS A 53 6.67 18.48 -4.47
C HIS A 53 6.64 17.27 -5.43
N PHE A 54 5.45 16.87 -5.87
CA PHE A 54 5.23 15.70 -6.73
C PHE A 54 4.22 16.02 -7.85
N PRO A 55 4.49 16.99 -8.73
CA PRO A 55 3.54 17.43 -9.77
C PRO A 55 3.14 16.32 -10.75
N ASN A 56 3.94 15.26 -10.84
CA ASN A 56 3.72 14.12 -11.74
C ASN A 56 3.00 12.94 -11.05
N VAL A 57 2.31 13.17 -9.93
CA VAL A 57 1.45 12.18 -9.28
C VAL A 57 -0.02 12.60 -9.43
N GLY A 58 -0.89 11.67 -9.83
CA GLY A 58 -2.32 11.91 -9.82
C GLY A 58 -2.86 11.91 -8.40
N LEU A 59 -3.59 12.96 -8.01
CA LEU A 59 -4.27 13.04 -6.72
C LEU A 59 -5.77 12.85 -6.93
N PRO A 60 -6.46 12.05 -6.10
CA PRO A 60 -7.91 11.90 -6.20
C PRO A 60 -8.58 13.24 -5.90
N GLU A 61 -9.74 13.51 -6.48
CA GLU A 61 -10.47 14.78 -6.23
C GLU A 61 -10.79 14.98 -4.75
N THR A 62 -11.03 13.89 -4.03
CA THR A 62 -11.31 13.84 -2.59
C THR A 62 -10.10 14.11 -1.69
N TYR A 63 -8.91 14.39 -2.26
CA TYR A 63 -7.72 14.68 -1.46
C TYR A 63 -7.85 16.01 -0.72
N SER A 64 -7.88 15.93 0.61
CA SER A 64 -8.12 17.05 1.53
C SER A 64 -7.05 18.16 1.43
N GLU A 65 -7.51 19.40 1.64
CA GLU A 65 -6.69 20.60 1.79
C GLU A 65 -6.02 20.71 3.17
N THR A 66 -6.58 20.06 4.20
CA THR A 66 -6.00 20.06 5.55
C THR A 66 -4.98 18.92 5.75
N GLY A 67 -5.03 17.89 4.91
CA GLY A 67 -4.13 16.74 5.00
C GLY A 67 -4.82 15.44 4.65
N TRP A 68 -4.11 14.50 4.02
CA TRP A 68 -4.70 13.19 3.69
C TRP A 68 -5.00 12.32 4.90
N TRP A 69 -4.35 12.62 6.03
CA TRP A 69 -4.67 12.04 7.33
C TRP A 69 -5.02 13.19 8.26
N SER A 70 -6.16 13.12 8.91
CA SER A 70 -6.60 14.13 9.88
C SER A 70 -7.46 13.48 10.96
N ARG A 71 -7.16 12.21 11.28
CA ARG A 71 -7.88 11.39 12.25
C ARG A 71 -6.94 10.80 13.29
N ALA A 72 -7.51 10.13 14.28
CA ALA A 72 -6.75 9.41 15.31
C ALA A 72 -5.81 8.35 14.70
N TYR A 73 -4.89 7.85 15.50
CA TYR A 73 -4.09 6.68 15.15
C TYR A 73 -5.02 5.55 14.71
N GLU A 74 -4.69 4.90 13.59
CA GLU A 74 -5.45 3.74 13.13
C GLU A 74 -5.17 2.52 13.99
N THR A 75 -6.22 1.93 14.54
CA THR A 75 -6.10 0.78 15.43
C THR A 75 -5.87 -0.52 14.64
N ASP A 76 -5.39 -1.56 15.32
CA ASP A 76 -5.18 -2.86 14.70
C ASP A 76 -6.51 -3.49 14.21
N GLU A 77 -7.62 -3.17 14.88
CA GLU A 77 -8.98 -3.59 14.50
C GLU A 77 -9.44 -2.96 13.18
N GLU A 78 -8.90 -1.80 12.79
CA GLU A 78 -9.22 -1.12 11.53
C GLU A 78 -8.43 -1.67 10.33
N LEU A 79 -7.29 -2.34 10.57
CA LEU A 79 -6.36 -2.76 9.51
C LEU A 79 -6.93 -3.85 8.60
N PHE A 80 -7.49 -4.93 9.18
CA PHE A 80 -8.11 -6.00 8.40
C PHE A 80 -9.30 -5.50 7.56
N PRO A 81 -10.26 -4.76 8.13
CA PRO A 81 -11.35 -4.16 7.35
C PRO A 81 -10.85 -3.25 6.23
N ARG A 82 -9.81 -2.43 6.45
CA ARG A 82 -9.23 -1.59 5.39
C ARG A 82 -8.57 -2.44 4.30
N ALA A 83 -7.81 -3.46 4.67
CA ALA A 83 -7.19 -4.39 3.72
C ALA A 83 -8.23 -5.11 2.85
N GLN A 84 -9.34 -5.56 3.46
CA GLN A 84 -10.48 -6.15 2.75
C GLN A 84 -11.09 -5.18 1.75
N ARG A 85 -11.33 -3.92 2.14
CA ARG A 85 -11.88 -2.90 1.24
C ARG A 85 -10.97 -2.65 0.04
N VAL A 86 -9.68 -2.35 0.25
CA VAL A 86 -8.77 -2.04 -0.86
C VAL A 86 -8.55 -3.23 -1.79
N TRP A 87 -8.52 -4.45 -1.25
CA TRP A 87 -8.42 -5.66 -2.05
C TRP A 87 -9.67 -5.88 -2.90
N SER A 88 -10.85 -5.75 -2.29
CA SER A 88 -12.13 -5.89 -2.99
C SER A 88 -12.28 -4.84 -4.09
N GLU A 89 -11.85 -3.61 -3.83
CA GLU A 89 -11.87 -2.54 -4.81
C GLU A 89 -10.85 -2.75 -5.95
N LEU A 90 -9.66 -3.30 -5.67
CA LEU A 90 -8.73 -3.73 -6.72
C LEU A 90 -9.36 -4.79 -7.62
N MET A 91 -10.00 -5.80 -7.04
CA MET A 91 -10.65 -6.87 -7.80
C MET A 91 -11.86 -6.34 -8.57
N MET A 92 -12.64 -5.41 -8.02
CA MET A 92 -13.73 -4.78 -8.74
C MET A 92 -13.26 -3.97 -9.95
N ARG A 93 -12.12 -3.28 -9.83
CA ARG A 93 -11.58 -2.41 -10.90
C ARG A 93 -10.81 -3.17 -11.98
N HIS A 94 -10.09 -4.22 -11.58
CA HIS A 94 -9.08 -4.89 -12.43
C HIS A 94 -9.20 -6.42 -12.43
N GLY A 95 -10.09 -7.00 -11.62
CA GLY A 95 -10.41 -8.41 -11.69
C GLY A 95 -11.03 -8.75 -13.04
N GLU A 96 -10.76 -9.96 -13.52
CA GLU A 96 -11.26 -10.46 -14.82
C GLU A 96 -10.78 -9.64 -16.03
N THR A 97 -9.80 -8.76 -15.86
CA THR A 97 -9.13 -8.06 -16.96
C THR A 97 -7.74 -8.64 -17.22
N LYS A 98 -7.02 -8.09 -18.20
CA LYS A 98 -5.61 -8.40 -18.46
C LYS A 98 -4.66 -7.39 -17.80
N ASP A 99 -5.17 -6.58 -16.89
CA ASP A 99 -4.41 -5.51 -16.26
C ASP A 99 -3.26 -6.08 -15.40
N ARG A 100 -2.19 -5.30 -15.33
CA ARG A 100 -1.07 -5.54 -14.42
C ARG A 100 -0.97 -4.33 -13.51
N VAL A 101 -1.46 -4.49 -12.29
CA VAL A 101 -1.52 -3.40 -11.33
C VAL A 101 -0.28 -3.43 -10.44
N ALA A 102 0.46 -2.33 -10.42
CA ALA A 102 1.54 -2.12 -9.47
C ALA A 102 1.04 -1.27 -8.30
N VAL A 103 1.20 -1.77 -7.08
CA VAL A 103 0.87 -1.03 -5.86
C VAL A 103 2.13 -0.82 -5.04
N VAL A 104 2.40 0.43 -4.67
CA VAL A 104 3.51 0.80 -3.80
C VAL A 104 2.96 1.18 -2.44
N SER A 105 3.30 0.41 -1.41
CA SER A 105 2.77 0.58 -0.06
C SER A 105 3.88 0.37 0.98
N HIS A 106 3.56 -0.26 2.10
CA HIS A 106 4.41 -0.33 3.29
C HIS A 106 4.34 -1.72 3.94
N GLY A 107 5.36 -2.06 4.74
CA GLY A 107 5.58 -3.43 5.20
C GLY A 107 4.49 -3.95 6.13
N HIS A 108 4.03 -3.16 7.10
CA HIS A 108 3.03 -3.64 8.03
C HIS A 108 1.67 -3.80 7.34
N PHE A 109 1.20 -2.78 6.62
CA PHE A 109 -0.06 -2.88 5.87
C PHE A 109 -0.04 -3.95 4.77
N TYR A 110 1.11 -4.17 4.12
CA TYR A 110 1.31 -5.26 3.15
C TYR A 110 0.96 -6.63 3.74
N ALA A 111 1.32 -6.93 4.99
CA ALA A 111 1.02 -8.21 5.61
C ALA A 111 -0.50 -8.47 5.69
N PHE A 112 -1.30 -7.45 5.99
CA PHE A 112 -2.76 -7.55 6.02
C PHE A 112 -3.35 -7.76 4.62
N VAL A 113 -2.83 -7.05 3.61
CA VAL A 113 -3.27 -7.24 2.22
C VAL A 113 -2.94 -8.65 1.73
N MET A 114 -1.77 -9.19 2.08
CA MET A 114 -1.41 -10.58 1.78
C MET A 114 -2.35 -11.57 2.46
N ALA A 115 -2.65 -11.38 3.75
CA ALA A 115 -3.60 -12.23 4.47
C ALA A 115 -4.97 -12.24 3.78
N VAL A 116 -5.52 -11.07 3.47
CA VAL A 116 -6.80 -10.92 2.78
C VAL A 116 -6.77 -11.58 1.40
N ALA A 117 -5.73 -11.31 0.60
CA ALA A 117 -5.60 -11.85 -0.75
C ALA A 117 -5.54 -13.39 -0.77
N LEU A 118 -5.03 -13.99 0.31
CA LEU A 118 -4.91 -15.44 0.48
C LEU A 118 -6.06 -16.07 1.26
N GLY A 119 -7.10 -15.29 1.61
CA GLY A 119 -8.26 -15.78 2.36
C GLY A 119 -7.97 -16.13 3.81
N MET A 120 -6.91 -15.57 4.40
CA MET A 120 -6.58 -15.75 5.82
C MET A 120 -7.46 -14.85 6.69
N PRO A 121 -8.02 -15.36 7.81
CA PRO A 121 -8.91 -14.58 8.67
C PRO A 121 -8.17 -13.60 9.58
N ASN A 122 -6.90 -13.86 9.89
CA ASN A 122 -6.03 -13.06 10.74
C ASN A 122 -4.55 -13.29 10.37
N LEU A 123 -3.63 -12.65 11.10
CA LEU A 123 -2.18 -12.83 11.00
C LEU A 123 -1.60 -13.62 12.21
N GLU A 124 -2.42 -14.43 12.89
CA GLU A 124 -1.94 -15.14 14.08
C GLU A 124 -0.83 -16.14 13.72
N GLY A 125 0.34 -15.94 14.33
CA GLY A 125 1.52 -16.77 14.08
C GLY A 125 2.15 -16.61 12.69
N VAL A 126 1.71 -15.62 11.89
CA VAL A 126 2.22 -15.41 10.53
C VAL A 126 2.55 -13.93 10.31
N PHE A 127 3.73 -13.66 9.75
CA PHE A 127 4.10 -12.33 9.29
C PHE A 127 4.77 -12.39 7.93
N PHE A 128 4.26 -11.61 6.98
CA PHE A 128 4.86 -11.51 5.65
C PHE A 128 5.93 -10.42 5.66
N ILE A 129 7.20 -10.83 5.61
CA ILE A 129 8.31 -9.88 5.53
C ILE A 129 8.30 -9.18 4.18
N LEU A 130 8.50 -7.86 4.21
CA LEU A 130 8.74 -7.03 3.03
C LEU A 130 9.92 -6.11 3.31
N ASN A 131 11.01 -6.34 2.60
CA ASN A 131 12.19 -5.49 2.66
C ASN A 131 11.94 -4.20 1.89
N ASN A 132 12.76 -3.18 2.14
CA ASN A 132 12.71 -1.94 1.38
C ASN A 132 12.79 -2.23 -0.12
N THR A 133 11.81 -1.73 -0.88
CA THR A 133 11.66 -1.94 -2.33
C THR A 133 11.47 -3.40 -2.77
N GLY A 134 11.22 -4.33 -1.84
CA GLY A 134 10.86 -5.71 -2.15
C GLY A 134 9.61 -5.80 -3.02
N VAL A 135 9.61 -6.72 -3.98
CA VAL A 135 8.49 -6.90 -4.91
C VAL A 135 7.81 -8.25 -4.66
N THR A 136 6.50 -8.20 -4.45
CA THR A 136 5.63 -9.37 -4.39
C THR A 136 4.73 -9.39 -5.60
N ARG A 137 4.59 -10.56 -6.24
CA ARG A 137 3.68 -10.77 -7.36
C ARG A 137 2.62 -11.78 -6.98
N LEU A 138 1.37 -11.35 -7.11
CA LEU A 138 0.19 -12.18 -6.98
C LEU A 138 -0.47 -12.35 -8.35
N ASP A 139 -0.82 -13.58 -8.70
CA ASP A 139 -1.63 -13.89 -9.87
C ASP A 139 -2.99 -14.40 -9.39
N VAL A 140 -4.02 -13.55 -9.54
CA VAL A 140 -5.41 -13.90 -9.21
C VAL A 140 -6.02 -14.61 -10.41
N LYS A 141 -6.42 -15.88 -10.21
CA LYS A 141 -7.04 -16.69 -11.25
C LYS A 141 -8.52 -16.87 -11.00
N GLU A 142 -9.27 -16.76 -12.09
CA GLU A 142 -10.64 -17.22 -12.14
C GLU A 142 -10.65 -18.75 -12.10
N THR A 143 -10.99 -19.28 -10.93
CA THR A 143 -11.32 -20.70 -10.74
C THR A 143 -12.64 -20.74 -9.99
N ALA A 144 -13.34 -21.88 -9.99
CA ALA A 144 -14.58 -22.05 -9.24
C ALA A 144 -14.46 -21.71 -7.73
N HIS A 145 -13.23 -21.60 -7.21
CA HIS A 145 -12.94 -21.25 -5.82
C HIS A 145 -12.18 -19.92 -5.64
N GLY A 146 -11.88 -19.19 -6.72
CA GLY A 146 -11.07 -17.96 -6.70
C GLY A 146 -9.67 -18.18 -6.12
N THR A 147 -8.66 -18.45 -6.95
CA THR A 147 -7.31 -18.77 -6.45
C THR A 147 -6.36 -17.59 -6.62
N THR A 148 -5.82 -17.09 -5.51
CA THR A 148 -4.70 -16.15 -5.52
C THR A 148 -3.39 -16.92 -5.39
N ASN A 149 -2.55 -16.85 -6.43
CA ASN A 149 -1.25 -17.50 -6.42
C ASN A 149 -0.16 -16.50 -6.05
N ILE A 150 0.67 -16.85 -5.08
CA ILE A 150 1.93 -16.12 -4.83
C ILE A 150 2.95 -16.65 -5.83
N VAL A 151 3.27 -15.85 -6.85
CA VAL A 151 4.31 -16.24 -7.84
C VAL A 151 5.70 -16.06 -7.23
N TYR A 152 5.88 -14.96 -6.50
CA TYR A 152 7.03 -14.72 -5.63
C TYR A 152 6.66 -13.65 -4.60
N ALA A 153 7.31 -13.66 -3.44
CA ALA A 153 7.14 -12.66 -2.40
C ALA A 153 8.50 -12.06 -2.00
N ASN A 154 8.52 -10.77 -1.66
CA ASN A 154 9.68 -10.04 -1.16
C ASN A 154 10.95 -10.23 -2.03
N ARG A 155 10.78 -10.20 -3.35
CA ARG A 155 11.87 -10.42 -4.31
C ARG A 155 12.73 -9.16 -4.43
N LEU A 156 14.04 -9.34 -4.29
CA LEU A 156 15.05 -8.26 -4.27
C LEU A 156 16.08 -8.35 -5.40
N VAL A 157 15.81 -9.12 -6.45
CA VAL A 157 16.79 -9.37 -7.53
C VAL A 157 17.24 -8.13 -8.31
N HIS A 158 16.58 -6.99 -8.11
CA HIS A 158 16.93 -5.71 -8.73
C HIS A 158 17.88 -4.87 -7.85
N LEU A 159 18.16 -5.31 -6.62
CA LEU A 159 19.07 -4.65 -5.70
C LEU A 159 20.39 -5.41 -5.62
N GLU A 160 21.47 -4.66 -5.45
CA GLU A 160 22.74 -5.22 -4.99
C GLU A 160 22.59 -5.70 -3.54
N ASN A 161 23.28 -6.78 -3.18
CA ASN A 161 23.21 -7.36 -1.83
C ASN A 161 23.57 -6.36 -0.71
N THR A 162 24.41 -5.36 -1.01
CA THR A 162 24.83 -4.30 -0.09
C THR A 162 23.70 -3.32 0.26
N LEU A 163 22.62 -3.28 -0.52
CA LEU A 163 21.46 -2.42 -0.30
C LEU A 163 20.33 -3.13 0.45
N VAL A 164 20.47 -4.44 0.70
CA VAL A 164 19.50 -5.22 1.46
C VAL A 164 19.79 -5.08 2.95
N THR A 165 18.86 -4.47 3.67
CA THR A 165 18.92 -4.23 5.12
C THR A 165 18.17 -5.27 5.91
#